data_AF-A0A1F9L0H5-F1
#
_entry.id   AF-A0A1F9L0H5-F1
#
_cell.length_a   1.000
_cell.length_b   1.000
_cell.length_c   1.000
_cell.angle_alpha   90.00
_cell.angle_beta   90.00
_cell.angle_gamma   90.00
#
_symmetry.space_group_name_H-M   'P 1'
#
loop_
_entity.id
_entity.type
_entity.pdbx_description
1 polymer ?
#
loop_
_entity_poly.entity_id
_entity_poly.type
_entity_poly.pdbx_seq_one_letter_code
_entity_poly.pdbx_strand_id
1 'polypeptide(L)'
;KDFGMATEEIRADLPILMNLLNDFLLQKNREGINCAILIDDAQNLSIESLELIRMISNLEADREKLVQIILVGQPELLEKINCHELRQLKSRVAIRQNPVPLEKTEIGKYIQFKLNRAGDSGKITLLPKTLHRLYRLTAGNPRKINILMDRALHYAFDESTSVITPRHIKQADREMALDTPSWKNSVFNSSSVIFLLILIIVGMAAGSVLFLRSSAKNQPVGIEKTEVTPPSVETTPPAPDSLPAAPEAEKSDMKTHISGSVAGFLSAYGIEAFSPRFQEALDRKNLTAVQAEIFDRTGLRLIRLSALPDSIGKKFDILSRIDRDSQKTEYLLFWKPSLTITKFYSGYKGEEISELQRILYRAGLYDYNIDGIVGQIIMKSVKDFQIQNHLQATGFPDPETVFLLANTDMQ
;
A
#
# COMPACT_ATOMS: atom_id res chain seq x y z
N LYS A 1 -4.09 -18.42 -0.82
CA LYS A 1 -4.46 -18.47 -2.25
C LYS A 1 -3.30 -17.85 -2.99
N ASP A 2 -2.60 -18.65 -3.79
CA ASP A 2 -1.61 -18.18 -4.74
C ASP A 2 -2.32 -17.60 -5.98
N PHE A 3 -1.56 -17.16 -6.98
CA PHE A 3 -2.12 -16.72 -8.26
C PHE A 3 -2.74 -17.85 -9.10
N GLY A 4 -2.72 -19.11 -8.62
CA GLY A 4 -3.28 -20.25 -9.33
C GLY A 4 -2.58 -20.56 -10.65
N MET A 5 -1.32 -20.15 -10.81
CA MET A 5 -0.52 -20.44 -12.00
C MET A 5 -0.08 -21.90 -11.95
N ALA A 6 -0.34 -22.67 -13.02
CA ALA A 6 0.09 -24.05 -13.12
C ALA A 6 1.62 -24.12 -13.22
N THR A 7 2.28 -24.53 -12.14
CA THR A 7 3.76 -24.68 -12.08
C THR A 7 4.19 -26.15 -12.02
N GLU A 8 3.26 -27.10 -12.15
CA GLU A 8 3.44 -28.50 -11.74
C GLU A 8 4.52 -29.29 -12.51
N GLU A 9 5.07 -28.78 -13.62
CA GLU A 9 6.11 -29.48 -14.40
C GLU A 9 7.42 -28.68 -14.57
N ILE A 10 7.54 -27.53 -13.91
CA ILE A 10 8.57 -26.55 -14.26
C ILE A 10 9.78 -26.68 -13.31
N ARG A 11 10.73 -27.59 -13.63
CA ARG A 11 12.16 -27.37 -13.32
C ARG A 11 12.71 -26.30 -14.29
N ALA A 12 12.12 -25.12 -14.32
CA ALA A 12 12.66 -24.04 -15.15
C ALA A 12 13.46 -23.06 -14.32
N ASP A 13 14.44 -22.51 -15.02
CA ASP A 13 15.29 -21.45 -14.51
C ASP A 13 14.45 -20.22 -14.13
N LEU A 14 14.92 -19.51 -13.12
CA LEU A 14 14.32 -18.29 -12.60
C LEU A 14 13.85 -17.29 -13.69
N PRO A 15 14.59 -17.05 -14.79
CA PRO A 15 14.13 -16.13 -15.84
C PRO A 15 12.82 -16.57 -16.51
N ILE A 16 12.61 -17.87 -16.69
CA ILE A 16 11.39 -18.42 -17.30
C ILE A 16 10.20 -18.17 -16.36
N LEU A 17 10.38 -18.44 -15.07
CA LEU A 17 9.36 -18.17 -14.06
C LEU A 17 9.03 -16.67 -13.95
N MET A 18 10.04 -15.80 -14.06
CA MET A 18 9.85 -14.34 -14.06
C MET A 18 9.08 -13.86 -15.29
N ASN A 19 9.35 -14.42 -16.47
CA ASN A 19 8.61 -14.09 -17.69
C ASN A 19 7.16 -14.57 -17.61
N LEU A 20 6.92 -15.79 -17.12
CA LEU A 20 5.56 -16.31 -16.90
C LEU A 20 4.77 -15.43 -15.92
N LEU A 21 5.41 -15.03 -14.82
CA LEU A 21 4.80 -14.10 -13.86
C LEU A 21 4.49 -12.75 -14.52
N ASN A 22 5.42 -12.20 -15.31
CA ASN A 22 5.22 -10.93 -16.00
C ASN A 22 4.05 -10.99 -16.99
N ASP A 23 3.98 -12.04 -17.81
CA ASP A 23 2.90 -12.24 -18.78
C ASP A 23 1.55 -12.38 -18.08
N PHE A 24 1.50 -13.12 -16.97
CA PHE A 24 0.30 -13.23 -16.15
C PHE A 24 -0.13 -11.88 -15.57
N LEU A 25 0.80 -11.12 -14.99
CA LEU A 25 0.50 -9.81 -14.41
C LEU A 25 0.06 -8.80 -15.47
N LEU A 26 0.66 -8.82 -16.66
CA LEU A 26 0.24 -8.03 -17.82
C LEU A 26 -1.19 -8.39 -18.25
N GLN A 27 -1.52 -9.68 -18.33
CA GLN A 27 -2.87 -10.12 -18.64
C GLN A 27 -3.87 -9.61 -17.60
N LYS A 28 -3.57 -9.76 -16.31
CA LYS A 28 -4.46 -9.29 -15.23
C LYS A 28 -4.62 -7.78 -15.22
N ASN A 29 -3.56 -7.03 -15.50
CA ASN A 29 -3.63 -5.59 -15.66
C ASN A 29 -4.52 -5.19 -16.85
N ARG A 30 -4.44 -5.88 -18.00
CA ARG A 30 -5.36 -5.68 -19.14
C ARG A 30 -6.82 -5.97 -18.80
N GLU A 31 -7.07 -6.91 -17.88
CA GLU A 31 -8.39 -7.22 -17.33
C GLU A 31 -8.86 -6.19 -16.27
N GLY A 32 -8.07 -5.16 -15.97
CA GLY A 32 -8.38 -4.16 -14.93
C GLY A 32 -8.27 -4.71 -13.50
N ILE A 33 -7.54 -5.82 -13.32
CA ILE A 33 -7.33 -6.49 -12.04
C ILE A 33 -5.98 -6.08 -11.46
N ASN A 34 -6.02 -5.46 -10.28
CA ASN A 34 -4.81 -5.13 -9.53
C ASN A 34 -4.31 -6.34 -8.73
N CYS A 35 -3.10 -6.79 -9.06
CA CYS A 35 -2.45 -7.89 -8.37
C CYS A 35 -1.69 -7.39 -7.13
N ALA A 36 -1.77 -8.15 -6.05
CA ALA A 36 -1.01 -7.89 -4.82
C ALA A 36 -0.33 -9.17 -4.30
N ILE A 37 0.90 -9.02 -3.83
CA ILE A 37 1.67 -10.05 -3.14
C ILE A 37 1.78 -9.64 -1.68
N LEU A 38 1.19 -10.45 -0.79
CA LEU A 38 1.27 -10.26 0.65
C LEU A 38 2.18 -11.34 1.23
N ILE A 39 3.30 -10.92 1.80
CA ILE A 39 4.25 -11.83 2.44
C ILE A 39 4.22 -11.55 3.93
N ASP A 40 3.64 -12.49 4.68
CA ASP A 40 3.71 -12.49 6.14
C ASP A 40 5.01 -13.15 6.60
N ASP A 41 5.44 -12.80 7.81
CA ASP A 41 6.71 -13.24 8.40
C ASP A 41 7.95 -13.03 7.49
N ALA A 42 7.97 -11.91 6.75
CA ALA A 42 9.01 -11.61 5.77
C ALA A 42 10.42 -11.52 6.37
N GLN A 43 10.57 -11.41 7.70
CA GLN A 43 11.87 -11.53 8.38
C GLN A 43 12.58 -12.86 8.08
N ASN A 44 11.82 -13.91 7.77
CA ASN A 44 12.33 -15.25 7.47
C ASN A 44 12.87 -15.38 6.04
N LEU A 45 12.62 -14.39 5.16
CA LEU A 45 13.13 -14.43 3.79
C LEU A 45 14.66 -14.27 3.77
N SER A 46 15.32 -15.03 2.91
CA SER A 46 16.75 -14.86 2.65
C SER A 46 17.03 -13.55 1.90
N ILE A 47 18.29 -13.12 1.86
CA ILE A 47 18.70 -11.92 1.11
C ILE A 47 18.42 -12.12 -0.37
N GLU A 48 18.69 -13.33 -0.89
CA GLU A 48 18.43 -13.69 -2.29
C GLU A 48 16.94 -13.58 -2.61
N SER A 49 16.08 -14.05 -1.71
CA SER A 49 14.62 -13.96 -1.90
C SER A 49 14.12 -12.52 -1.89
N LEU A 50 14.71 -11.65 -1.07
CA LEU A 50 14.41 -10.21 -1.04
C LEU A 50 14.90 -9.50 -2.31
N GLU A 51 15.99 -9.96 -2.91
CA GLU A 51 16.42 -9.48 -4.23
C GLU A 51 15.46 -9.92 -5.35
N LEU A 52 14.86 -11.12 -5.27
CA LEU A 52 13.79 -11.50 -6.20
C LEU A 52 12.57 -10.58 -6.06
N ILE A 53 12.20 -10.21 -4.83
CA ILE A 53 11.13 -9.24 -4.57
C ILE A 53 11.46 -7.89 -5.22
N ARG A 54 12.73 -7.45 -5.17
CA ARG A 54 13.17 -6.24 -5.88
C ARG A 54 12.93 -6.38 -7.39
N MET A 55 13.28 -7.51 -7.99
CA MET A 55 13.04 -7.76 -9.42
C MET A 55 11.54 -7.71 -9.75
N ILE A 56 10.70 -8.37 -8.96
CA ILE A 56 9.24 -8.38 -9.15
C ILE A 56 8.66 -6.96 -9.02
N SER A 57 9.15 -6.15 -8.09
CA SER A 57 8.70 -4.76 -7.91
C SER A 57 9.00 -3.84 -9.10
N ASN A 58 9.91 -4.25 -9.98
CA ASN A 58 10.25 -3.52 -11.20
C ASN A 58 9.32 -3.86 -12.38
N LEU A 59 8.45 -4.87 -12.25
CA LEU A 59 7.49 -5.20 -13.29
C LEU A 59 6.47 -4.06 -13.42
N GLU A 60 6.51 -3.36 -14.55
CA GLU A 60 5.67 -2.21 -14.86
C GLU A 60 5.26 -2.22 -16.33
N ALA A 61 4.05 -1.72 -16.61
CA ALA A 61 3.54 -1.52 -17.96
C ALA A 61 3.11 -0.06 -18.09
N ASP A 62 3.58 0.63 -19.14
CA ASP A 62 3.18 2.02 -19.45
C ASP A 62 3.21 2.98 -18.25
N ARG A 63 4.22 2.81 -17.37
CA ARG A 63 4.48 3.56 -16.12
C ARG A 63 3.62 3.18 -14.91
N GLU A 64 2.78 2.16 -15.01
CA GLU A 64 2.04 1.60 -13.88
C GLU A 64 2.70 0.33 -13.34
N LYS A 65 2.75 0.21 -12.01
CA LYS A 65 3.24 -1.01 -11.36
C LYS A 65 2.24 -2.14 -11.55
N LEU A 66 2.71 -3.25 -12.11
CA LEU A 66 1.87 -4.42 -12.38
C LEU A 66 1.49 -5.20 -11.11
N VAL A 67 2.21 -4.97 -10.02
CA VAL A 67 1.99 -5.66 -8.75
C VAL A 67 2.32 -4.78 -7.56
N GLN A 68 1.46 -4.84 -6.55
CA GLN A 68 1.68 -4.23 -5.25
C GLN A 68 2.26 -5.27 -4.29
N ILE A 69 3.33 -4.93 -3.56
CA ILE A 69 3.97 -5.86 -2.64
C ILE A 69 3.87 -5.30 -1.22
N ILE A 70 3.33 -6.11 -0.32
CA ILE A 70 3.24 -5.79 1.11
C ILE A 70 4.06 -6.83 1.86
N LEU A 71 5.13 -6.35 2.50
CA LEU A 71 5.95 -7.16 3.40
C LEU A 71 5.51 -6.88 4.83
N VAL A 72 5.06 -7.93 5.51
CA VAL A 72 4.69 -7.90 6.93
C VAL A 72 5.69 -8.76 7.68
N GLY A 73 6.17 -8.26 8.81
CA GLY A 73 7.12 -9.00 9.61
C GLY A 73 7.45 -8.33 10.93
N GLN A 74 8.34 -8.97 11.66
CA GLN A 74 8.86 -8.48 12.94
C GLN A 74 9.92 -7.38 12.74
N PRO A 75 10.31 -6.61 13.78
CA PRO A 75 11.29 -5.52 13.66
C PRO A 75 12.61 -5.90 12.97
N GLU A 76 13.03 -7.16 13.07
CA GLU A 76 14.19 -7.77 12.42
C GLU A 76 14.14 -7.64 10.89
N LEU A 77 12.95 -7.59 10.30
CA LEU A 77 12.79 -7.32 8.86
C LEU A 77 13.33 -5.94 8.48
N LEU A 78 13.08 -4.93 9.33
CA LEU A 78 13.55 -3.57 9.08
C LEU A 78 15.07 -3.51 9.17
N GLU A 79 15.67 -4.21 10.14
CA GLU A 79 17.12 -4.35 10.25
C GLU A 79 17.70 -5.00 8.99
N LYS A 80 17.11 -6.12 8.53
CA LYS A 80 17.52 -6.82 7.31
C LYS A 80 17.42 -5.93 6.06
N ILE A 81 16.30 -5.24 5.84
CA ILE A 81 16.12 -4.31 4.70
C ILE A 81 17.11 -3.14 4.74
N ASN A 82 17.62 -2.78 5.92
CA ASN A 82 18.58 -1.69 6.07
C ASN A 82 20.04 -2.10 5.81
N CYS A 83 20.33 -3.40 5.64
CA CYS A 83 21.65 -3.89 5.24
C CYS A 83 22.10 -3.31 3.89
N HIS A 84 23.42 -3.25 3.68
CA HIS A 84 24.00 -2.64 2.49
C HIS A 84 23.60 -3.37 1.21
N GLU A 85 23.56 -4.70 1.28
CA GLU A 85 23.21 -5.63 0.21
C GLU A 85 21.81 -5.35 -0.35
N LEU A 86 20.87 -4.96 0.50
CA LEU A 86 19.47 -4.69 0.14
C LEU A 86 19.19 -3.20 -0.09
N ARG A 87 20.21 -2.35 -0.23
CA ARG A 87 20.05 -0.90 -0.48
C ARG A 87 19.13 -0.61 -1.68
N GLN A 88 19.21 -1.44 -2.72
CA GLN A 88 18.38 -1.27 -3.92
C GLN A 88 16.91 -1.62 -3.68
N LEU A 89 16.61 -2.68 -2.90
CA LEU A 89 15.24 -2.97 -2.48
C LEU A 89 14.73 -1.86 -1.55
N LYS A 90 15.58 -1.42 -0.61
CA LYS A 90 15.27 -0.38 0.38
C LYS A 90 14.75 0.90 -0.27
N SER A 91 15.33 1.32 -1.41
CA SER A 91 14.90 2.52 -2.15
C SER A 91 13.59 2.35 -2.90
N ARG A 92 13.13 1.12 -3.13
CA ARG A 92 11.83 0.79 -3.74
C ARG A 92 10.69 0.74 -2.72
N VAL A 93 11.00 0.71 -1.43
CA VAL A 93 9.99 0.72 -0.36
C VAL A 93 9.40 2.12 -0.23
N ALA A 94 8.24 2.35 -0.85
CA ALA A 94 7.55 3.63 -0.85
C ALA A 94 6.91 3.98 0.51
N ILE A 95 6.37 2.98 1.21
CA ILE A 95 5.63 3.17 2.46
C ILE A 95 6.22 2.26 3.53
N ARG A 96 6.48 2.83 4.70
CA ARG A 96 6.89 2.12 5.91
C ARG A 96 5.94 2.49 7.03
N GLN A 97 5.33 1.49 7.64
CA GLN A 97 4.40 1.69 8.75
C GLN A 97 4.73 0.72 9.87
N ASN A 98 4.88 1.27 11.07
CA ASN A 98 5.04 0.49 12.28
C ASN A 98 3.75 0.64 13.09
N PRO A 99 2.94 -0.42 13.26
CA PRO A 99 1.70 -0.32 14.02
C PRO A 99 2.01 0.03 15.49
N VAL A 100 1.38 1.10 15.96
CA VAL A 100 1.52 1.58 17.35
C VAL A 100 0.53 0.82 18.25
N PRO A 101 0.88 0.53 19.52
CA PRO A 101 -0.07 -0.01 20.48
C PRO A 101 -1.29 0.90 20.66
N LEU A 102 -2.42 0.30 21.07
CA LEU A 102 -3.66 1.03 21.31
C LEU A 102 -3.51 2.02 22.47
N GLU A 103 -4.08 3.21 22.33
CA GLU A 103 -4.19 4.16 23.41
C GLU A 103 -5.19 3.68 24.46
N LYS A 104 -5.06 4.22 25.68
CA LYS A 104 -5.95 3.92 26.80
C LYS A 104 -7.43 4.16 26.48
N THR A 105 -7.72 5.18 25.67
CA THR A 105 -9.06 5.57 25.22
C THR A 105 -9.63 4.60 24.17
N GLU A 106 -8.77 3.88 23.46
CA GLU A 106 -9.14 2.97 22.38
C GLU A 106 -9.41 1.55 22.87
N ILE A 107 -8.79 1.12 23.98
CA ILE A 107 -8.96 -0.24 24.52
C ILE A 107 -10.43 -0.61 24.73
N GLY A 108 -11.23 0.30 25.27
CA GLY A 108 -12.67 0.05 25.48
C GLY A 108 -13.40 -0.25 24.18
N LYS A 109 -13.16 0.58 23.14
CA LYS A 109 -13.75 0.41 21.80
C LYS A 109 -13.27 -0.88 21.14
N TYR A 110 -11.97 -1.18 21.26
CA TYR A 110 -11.37 -2.40 20.73
C TYR A 110 -12.00 -3.67 21.34
N ILE A 111 -12.14 -3.71 22.67
CA ILE A 111 -12.76 -4.86 23.35
C ILE A 111 -14.22 -4.98 22.96
N GLN A 112 -14.98 -3.87 22.95
CA GLN A 112 -16.39 -3.89 22.54
C GLN A 112 -16.56 -4.42 21.11
N PHE A 113 -15.71 -3.98 20.17
CA PHE A 113 -15.70 -4.47 18.81
C PHE A 113 -15.47 -5.99 18.74
N LYS A 114 -14.51 -6.51 19.52
CA LYS A 114 -14.20 -7.94 19.59
C LYS A 114 -15.35 -8.76 20.17
N LEU A 115 -15.98 -8.27 21.25
CA LEU A 115 -17.14 -8.89 21.88
C LEU A 115 -18.34 -8.92 20.93
N ASN A 116 -18.66 -7.80 20.28
CA ASN A 116 -19.75 -7.72 19.32
C ASN A 116 -19.57 -8.70 18.16
N ARG A 117 -18.33 -8.84 17.65
CA ARG A 117 -18.01 -9.79 16.59
C ARG A 117 -18.13 -11.26 17.04
N ALA A 118 -17.99 -11.53 18.34
CA ALA A 118 -18.25 -12.84 18.94
C ALA A 118 -19.74 -13.09 19.25
N GLY A 119 -20.63 -12.16 18.90
CA GLY A 119 -22.08 -12.27 19.14
C GLY A 119 -22.55 -11.64 20.45
N ASP A 120 -21.70 -10.90 21.17
CA ASP A 120 -22.14 -10.12 22.31
C ASP A 120 -23.05 -8.98 21.84
N SER A 121 -24.22 -8.85 22.46
CA SER A 121 -25.21 -7.79 22.20
C SER A 121 -25.16 -6.73 23.30
N GLY A 122 -23.97 -6.47 23.86
CA GLY A 122 -23.76 -5.58 25.00
C GLY A 122 -24.12 -6.21 26.34
N LYS A 123 -24.10 -7.54 26.46
CA LYS A 123 -24.36 -8.24 27.72
C LYS A 123 -23.15 -8.18 28.64
N ILE A 124 -21.96 -8.21 28.06
CA ILE A 124 -20.71 -8.18 28.80
C ILE A 124 -20.29 -6.73 29.06
N THR A 125 -20.17 -6.36 30.33
CA THR A 125 -19.84 -5.00 30.75
C THR A 125 -18.47 -4.94 31.40
N LEU A 126 -17.62 -4.01 30.96
CA LEU A 126 -16.32 -3.74 31.57
C LEU A 126 -16.38 -2.51 32.47
N LEU A 127 -15.94 -2.64 33.71
CA LEU A 127 -15.81 -1.50 34.62
C LEU A 127 -14.65 -0.56 34.16
N PRO A 128 -14.74 0.76 34.36
CA PRO A 128 -13.66 1.69 34.00
C PRO A 128 -12.31 1.34 34.65
N LYS A 129 -12.34 0.84 35.90
CA LYS A 129 -11.14 0.38 36.60
C LYS A 129 -10.50 -0.86 35.93
N THR A 130 -11.30 -1.69 35.27
CA THR A 130 -10.85 -2.87 34.50
C THR A 130 -10.05 -2.42 33.28
N LEU A 131 -10.57 -1.45 32.52
CA LEU A 131 -9.88 -0.85 31.37
C LEU A 131 -8.53 -0.22 31.76
N HIS A 132 -8.51 0.53 32.88
CA HIS A 132 -7.27 1.07 33.43
C HIS A 132 -6.25 -0.01 33.80
N ARG A 133 -6.70 -1.11 34.41
CA ARG A 133 -5.84 -2.23 34.78
C ARG A 133 -5.28 -2.95 33.55
N LEU A 134 -6.12 -3.18 32.54
CA LEU A 134 -5.72 -3.75 31.25
C LEU A 134 -4.64 -2.91 30.59
N TYR A 135 -4.86 -1.59 30.43
CA TYR A 135 -3.86 -0.70 29.83
C TYR A 135 -2.52 -0.77 30.57
N ARG A 136 -2.54 -0.77 31.92
CA ARG A 136 -1.30 -0.83 32.72
C ARG A 136 -0.52 -2.14 32.53
N LEU A 137 -1.20 -3.26 32.27
CA LEU A 137 -0.56 -4.56 32.08
C LEU A 137 -0.12 -4.81 30.63
N THR A 138 -0.87 -4.29 29.66
CA THR A 138 -0.65 -4.59 28.24
C THR A 138 0.09 -3.48 27.50
N ALA A 139 0.12 -2.27 28.06
CA ALA A 139 0.60 -1.05 27.39
C ALA A 139 -0.04 -0.87 26.00
N GLY A 140 -1.32 -1.24 25.85
CA GLY A 140 -2.04 -1.11 24.58
C GLY A 140 -1.80 -2.24 23.58
N ASN A 141 -0.97 -3.24 23.88
CA ASN A 141 -0.68 -4.33 22.95
C ASN A 141 -1.93 -5.21 22.72
N PRO A 142 -2.49 -5.28 21.49
CA PRO A 142 -3.72 -6.01 21.22
C PRO A 142 -3.64 -7.51 21.52
N ARG A 143 -2.48 -8.14 21.26
CA ARG A 143 -2.25 -9.58 21.53
C ARG A 143 -2.32 -9.84 23.04
N LYS A 144 -1.62 -9.05 23.87
CA LYS A 144 -1.68 -9.18 25.33
C LYS A 144 -3.09 -8.90 25.88
N ILE A 145 -3.79 -7.91 25.32
CA ILE A 145 -5.19 -7.62 25.70
C ILE A 145 -6.07 -8.83 25.42
N ASN A 146 -5.97 -9.43 24.23
CA ASN A 146 -6.79 -10.58 23.87
C ASN A 146 -6.55 -11.76 24.82
N ILE A 147 -5.29 -12.09 25.10
CA ILE A 147 -4.96 -13.22 25.97
C ILE A 147 -5.45 -13.00 27.41
N LEU A 148 -5.29 -11.79 27.95
CA LEU A 148 -5.81 -11.47 29.29
C LEU A 148 -7.34 -11.49 29.33
N MET A 149 -7.99 -10.95 28.29
CA MET A 149 -9.45 -10.90 28.22
C MET A 149 -10.06 -12.29 28.06
N ASP A 150 -9.45 -13.17 27.27
CA ASP A 150 -9.90 -14.54 27.09
C ASP A 150 -9.97 -15.29 28.44
N ARG A 151 -8.85 -15.29 29.19
CA ARG A 151 -8.80 -15.83 30.55
C ARG A 151 -9.78 -15.13 31.50
N ALA A 152 -9.88 -13.80 31.45
CA ALA A 152 -10.79 -13.06 32.31
C ALA A 152 -12.27 -13.35 32.04
N LEU A 153 -12.63 -13.63 30.78
CA LEU A 153 -13.97 -14.06 30.39
C LEU A 153 -14.26 -15.48 30.92
N HIS A 154 -13.27 -16.38 30.92
CA HIS A 154 -13.39 -17.69 31.55
C HIS A 154 -13.69 -17.58 33.05
N TYR A 155 -12.93 -16.78 33.80
CA TYR A 155 -13.22 -16.57 35.24
C TYR A 155 -14.60 -15.96 35.49
N ALA A 156 -15.01 -15.00 34.66
CA ALA A 156 -16.34 -14.39 34.78
C ALA A 156 -17.46 -15.41 34.48
N PHE A 157 -17.23 -16.31 33.53
CA PHE A 157 -18.14 -17.41 33.23
C PHE A 157 -18.26 -18.39 34.40
N ASP A 158 -17.14 -18.77 35.02
CA ASP A 158 -17.14 -19.64 36.21
C ASP A 158 -17.90 -19.01 37.38
N GLU A 159 -17.82 -17.69 37.53
CA GLU A 159 -18.57 -16.90 38.53
C GLU A 159 -20.01 -16.56 38.09
N SER A 160 -20.45 -17.04 36.91
CA SER A 160 -21.77 -16.75 36.33
C SER A 160 -22.10 -15.25 36.24
N THR A 161 -21.09 -14.41 35.98
CA THR A 161 -21.22 -12.96 35.87
C THR A 161 -20.89 -12.46 34.47
N SER A 162 -21.65 -11.47 33.99
CA SER A 162 -21.35 -10.75 32.75
C SER A 162 -20.55 -9.46 32.98
N VAL A 163 -20.18 -9.16 34.22
CA VAL A 163 -19.44 -7.95 34.58
C VAL A 163 -17.97 -8.28 34.80
N ILE A 164 -17.09 -7.76 33.93
CA ILE A 164 -15.65 -7.98 34.03
C ILE A 164 -15.02 -6.94 34.97
N THR A 165 -14.52 -7.44 36.10
CA THR A 165 -13.93 -6.62 37.17
C THR A 165 -12.40 -6.63 37.11
N PRO A 166 -11.73 -5.69 37.82
CA PRO A 166 -10.28 -5.73 37.95
C PRO A 166 -9.74 -7.00 38.63
N ARG A 167 -10.59 -7.77 39.34
CA ARG A 167 -10.20 -9.04 39.96
C ARG A 167 -9.99 -10.12 38.90
N HIS A 168 -10.90 -10.24 37.93
CA HIS A 168 -10.77 -11.22 36.83
C HIS A 168 -9.50 -10.99 36.02
N ILE A 169 -9.16 -9.72 35.72
CA ILE A 169 -7.90 -9.37 35.05
C ILE A 169 -6.68 -9.76 35.90
N LYS A 170 -6.75 -9.60 37.22
CA LYS A 170 -5.65 -9.96 38.14
C LYS A 170 -5.48 -11.48 38.25
N GLN A 171 -6.58 -12.24 38.22
CA GLN A 171 -6.53 -13.70 38.19
C GLN A 171 -5.92 -14.18 36.87
N ALA A 172 -6.40 -13.66 35.74
CA ALA A 172 -5.83 -13.93 34.42
C ALA A 172 -4.32 -13.65 34.35
N ASP A 173 -3.88 -12.46 34.79
CA ASP A 173 -2.47 -12.05 34.81
C ASP A 173 -1.58 -12.98 35.65
N ARG A 174 -2.09 -13.44 36.80
CA ARG A 174 -1.36 -14.39 37.67
C ARG A 174 -1.20 -15.75 37.01
N GLU A 175 -2.23 -16.27 36.37
CA GLU A 175 -2.19 -17.52 35.63
C GLU A 175 -1.21 -17.43 34.45
N MET A 176 -1.23 -16.33 33.68
CA MET A 176 -0.25 -16.12 32.61
C MET A 176 1.19 -16.17 33.11
N ALA A 177 1.45 -15.61 34.29
CA ALA A 177 2.77 -15.61 34.90
C ALA A 177 3.22 -17.00 35.38
N LEU A 178 2.29 -17.94 35.60
CA LEU A 178 2.58 -19.32 35.97
C LEU A 178 2.86 -20.20 34.74
N ASP A 179 2.25 -19.90 33.59
CA ASP A 179 2.46 -20.62 32.31
C ASP A 179 3.73 -20.17 31.56
N THR A 180 4.32 -19.04 31.92
CA THR A 180 5.63 -18.66 31.41
C THR A 180 6.73 -19.34 32.23
N PRO A 181 7.65 -20.14 31.66
CA PRO A 181 8.89 -20.44 32.35
C PRO A 181 9.55 -19.10 32.64
N SER A 182 9.58 -18.73 33.92
CA SER A 182 10.19 -17.49 34.36
C SER A 182 11.68 -17.60 34.12
N TRP A 183 12.15 -17.20 32.95
CA TRP A 183 13.43 -16.50 32.90
C TRP A 183 13.21 -15.21 33.66
N LYS A 184 13.38 -15.32 34.98
CA LYS A 184 13.75 -14.19 35.80
C LYS A 184 14.86 -13.50 35.03
N ASN A 185 14.59 -12.27 34.61
CA ASN A 185 15.62 -11.27 34.49
C ASN A 185 16.33 -11.27 35.86
N SER A 186 17.38 -12.08 35.97
CA SER A 186 18.51 -11.72 36.79
C SER A 186 18.86 -10.34 36.27
N VAL A 187 18.43 -9.32 37.01
CA VAL A 187 19.04 -8.02 36.97
C VAL A 187 20.50 -8.35 37.11
N PHE A 188 21.22 -8.31 35.98
CA PHE A 188 22.64 -8.53 35.92
C PHE A 188 23.17 -7.35 36.72
N ASN A 189 23.34 -7.55 38.03
CA ASN A 189 23.89 -6.57 38.93
C ASN A 189 25.21 -6.20 38.29
N SER A 190 25.31 -4.99 37.75
CA SER A 190 26.52 -4.53 37.04
C SER A 190 27.78 -4.66 37.91
N SER A 191 27.63 -4.82 39.22
CA SER A 191 28.69 -5.19 40.16
C SER A 191 29.36 -6.55 39.89
N SER A 192 28.64 -7.57 39.41
CA SER A 192 29.22 -8.91 39.18
C SER A 192 30.07 -8.99 37.91
N VAL A 193 29.70 -8.22 36.87
CA VAL A 193 30.46 -8.10 35.62
C VAL A 193 31.73 -7.28 35.84
N ILE A 194 31.62 -6.20 36.61
CA ILE A 194 32.76 -5.38 37.00
C ILE A 194 33.72 -6.21 37.86
N PHE A 195 33.21 -7.06 38.76
CA PHE A 195 34.06 -7.96 39.55
C PHE A 195 34.78 -9.01 38.70
N LEU A 196 34.10 -9.58 37.70
CA LEU A 196 34.71 -10.53 36.75
C LEU A 196 35.77 -9.84 35.86
N LEU A 197 35.49 -8.63 35.38
CA LEU A 197 36.45 -7.83 34.61
C LEU A 197 37.68 -7.43 35.44
N ILE A 198 37.49 -7.06 36.72
CA ILE A 198 38.60 -6.78 37.64
C ILE A 198 39.44 -8.05 37.87
N LEU A 199 38.81 -9.21 38.06
CA LEU A 199 39.55 -10.48 38.21
C LEU A 199 40.33 -10.87 36.95
N ILE A 200 39.77 -10.62 35.76
CA ILE A 200 40.47 -10.87 34.48
C ILE A 200 41.64 -9.89 34.31
N ILE A 201 41.48 -8.62 34.66
CA ILE A 201 42.55 -7.61 34.57
C ILE A 201 43.67 -7.91 35.58
N VAL A 202 43.33 -8.29 36.81
CA VAL A 202 44.32 -8.70 37.83
C VAL A 202 45.01 -10.00 37.42
N GLY A 203 44.28 -10.96 36.83
CA GLY A 203 44.84 -12.19 36.28
C GLY A 203 45.78 -11.95 35.09
N MET A 204 45.45 -11.02 34.19
CA MET A 204 46.32 -10.62 33.08
C MET A 204 47.56 -9.85 33.54
N ALA A 205 47.46 -9.02 34.58
CA ALA A 205 48.60 -8.34 35.17
C ALA A 205 49.56 -9.32 35.88
N ALA A 206 49.02 -10.33 36.57
CA ALA A 206 49.83 -11.41 37.16
C ALA A 206 50.47 -12.31 36.08
N GLY A 207 49.75 -12.55 34.97
CA GLY A 207 50.22 -13.34 33.84
C GLY A 207 51.30 -12.64 32.99
N SER A 208 51.22 -11.32 32.82
CA SER A 208 52.19 -10.55 32.02
C SER A 208 53.56 -10.47 32.69
N VAL A 209 53.61 -10.39 34.04
CA VAL A 209 54.86 -10.44 34.82
C VAL A 209 55.57 -11.80 34.71
N LEU A 210 54.83 -12.90 34.54
CA LEU A 210 55.39 -14.23 34.31
C LEU A 210 55.81 -14.45 32.85
N PHE A 211 55.09 -13.88 31.88
CA PHE A 211 55.38 -14.03 30.45
C PHE A 211 56.58 -13.19 29.97
N LEU A 212 56.81 -12.02 30.57
CA LEU A 212 57.99 -11.17 30.28
C LEU A 212 59.32 -11.77 30.75
N ARG A 213 59.32 -12.89 31.49
CA ARG A 213 60.52 -13.62 31.90
C ARG A 213 60.92 -14.76 30.95
N SER A 214 60.09 -15.10 29.94
CA SER A 214 60.24 -16.37 29.20
C SER A 214 60.19 -16.28 27.66
N SER A 215 60.52 -15.14 27.04
CA SER A 215 60.76 -15.13 25.58
C SER A 215 61.76 -14.08 25.15
N ALA A 216 63.03 -14.40 25.39
CA ALA A 216 64.14 -13.96 24.57
C ALA A 216 64.37 -15.01 23.47
N LYS A 217 64.30 -14.56 22.20
CA LYS A 217 64.78 -15.15 20.92
C LYS A 217 63.67 -15.36 19.87
N ASN A 218 63.57 -14.42 18.93
CA ASN A 218 63.93 -14.63 17.52
C ASN A 218 63.46 -13.45 16.64
N GLN A 219 64.32 -13.08 15.69
CA GLN A 219 64.08 -12.22 14.51
C GLN A 219 64.15 -13.12 13.25
N PRO A 220 63.97 -12.61 12.01
CA PRO A 220 63.01 -11.65 11.46
C PRO A 220 62.40 -12.20 10.13
N VAL A 221 61.73 -11.37 9.32
CA VAL A 221 61.88 -11.20 7.84
C VAL A 221 60.69 -10.39 7.28
N GLY A 222 60.99 -9.46 6.36
CA GLY A 222 60.05 -8.49 5.77
C GLY A 222 59.56 -8.82 4.35
N ILE A 223 59.22 -7.74 3.61
CA ILE A 223 58.83 -7.52 2.19
C ILE A 223 57.54 -6.67 2.19
N GLU A 224 57.61 -5.36 1.97
CA GLU A 224 57.71 -4.58 0.70
C GLU A 224 56.32 -4.19 0.16
N LYS A 225 56.11 -2.88 0.02
CA LYS A 225 54.88 -2.21 -0.44
C LYS A 225 55.07 -1.81 -1.91
N THR A 226 54.07 -2.05 -2.75
CA THR A 226 53.95 -1.41 -4.06
C THR A 226 52.63 -0.65 -4.14
N GLU A 227 52.75 0.61 -4.50
CA GLU A 227 51.70 1.62 -4.65
C GLU A 227 51.46 1.81 -6.15
N VAL A 228 50.20 1.83 -6.60
CA VAL A 228 49.84 2.16 -7.99
C VAL A 228 48.65 3.12 -8.00
N THR A 229 48.88 4.23 -8.70
CA THR A 229 48.02 5.38 -8.99
C THR A 229 46.86 5.06 -9.96
N PRO A 230 45.72 5.76 -9.89
CA PRO A 230 44.69 5.75 -10.94
C PRO A 230 44.82 6.96 -11.89
N PRO A 231 44.34 6.89 -13.16
CA PRO A 231 44.23 8.06 -14.02
C PRO A 231 42.83 8.71 -13.96
N SER A 232 42.85 10.04 -14.03
CA SER A 232 41.71 10.95 -14.26
C SER A 232 41.20 10.89 -15.70
N VAL A 233 39.89 11.07 -15.90
CA VAL A 233 39.32 11.65 -17.13
C VAL A 233 38.19 12.63 -16.76
N GLU A 234 38.32 13.85 -17.28
CA GLU A 234 37.43 15.01 -17.14
C GLU A 234 36.24 14.98 -18.11
N THR A 235 35.04 15.18 -17.55
CA THR A 235 33.99 16.19 -17.85
C THR A 235 33.63 16.68 -19.28
N THR A 236 32.38 16.36 -19.68
CA THR A 236 31.22 17.21 -20.20
C THR A 236 31.35 18.09 -21.47
N PRO A 237 30.25 18.66 -22.05
CA PRO A 237 28.91 18.15 -22.46
C PRO A 237 28.48 18.67 -23.88
N PRO A 238 27.27 18.32 -24.41
CA PRO A 238 26.84 18.62 -25.80
C PRO A 238 26.01 19.90 -25.95
N ALA A 239 25.91 20.40 -27.19
CA ALA A 239 25.00 21.48 -27.62
C ALA A 239 23.81 20.91 -28.45
N PRO A 240 22.58 21.47 -28.36
CA PRO A 240 21.41 20.96 -29.06
C PRO A 240 21.09 21.79 -30.32
N ASP A 241 20.63 21.10 -31.38
CA ASP A 241 20.03 21.73 -32.55
C ASP A 241 18.52 21.50 -32.61
N SER A 242 17.85 22.56 -33.05
CA SER A 242 16.43 22.88 -33.10
C SER A 242 15.65 22.19 -34.23
N LEU A 243 14.33 21.99 -34.02
CA LEU A 243 13.32 21.86 -35.08
C LEU A 243 12.05 22.67 -34.71
N PRO A 244 11.39 23.37 -35.66
CA PRO A 244 10.23 24.22 -35.41
C PRO A 244 8.87 23.56 -35.73
N ALA A 245 7.83 24.35 -35.46
CA ALA A 245 6.43 24.05 -35.22
C ALA A 245 5.52 23.76 -36.44
N ALA A 246 4.25 23.47 -36.09
CA ALA A 246 3.05 23.13 -36.86
C ALA A 246 2.61 24.11 -37.97
N PRO A 247 1.50 23.80 -38.67
CA PRO A 247 0.33 24.68 -38.54
C PRO A 247 -1.05 23.99 -38.51
N GLU A 248 -2.04 24.82 -38.13
CA GLU A 248 -3.47 24.63 -37.88
C GLU A 248 -4.37 24.53 -39.13
N ALA A 249 -5.63 24.07 -38.92
CA ALA A 249 -6.92 24.70 -39.31
C ALA A 249 -7.91 23.73 -40.00
N GLU A 250 -9.17 23.59 -39.54
CA GLU A 250 -10.38 24.36 -39.94
C GLU A 250 -11.73 23.65 -39.64
N LYS A 251 -12.80 24.46 -39.53
CA LYS A 251 -14.16 24.23 -38.97
C LYS A 251 -15.13 23.35 -39.80
N SER A 252 -16.15 22.74 -39.18
CA SER A 252 -17.49 22.50 -39.79
C SER A 252 -18.58 22.07 -38.77
N ASP A 253 -19.83 22.38 -39.11
CA ASP A 253 -21.06 22.46 -38.31
C ASP A 253 -21.72 21.16 -37.77
N MET A 254 -22.23 21.29 -36.55
CA MET A 254 -23.54 20.92 -35.98
C MET A 254 -24.29 19.61 -36.37
N LYS A 255 -24.61 18.86 -35.29
CA LYS A 255 -25.66 17.83 -35.07
C LYS A 255 -25.36 16.37 -35.42
N THR A 256 -24.53 15.75 -34.58
CA THR A 256 -24.65 14.33 -34.19
C THR A 256 -23.97 14.12 -32.84
N HIS A 257 -24.74 14.01 -31.74
CA HIS A 257 -24.18 13.87 -30.37
C HIS A 257 -23.55 12.50 -30.08
N ILE A 258 -23.66 11.56 -31.03
CA ILE A 258 -22.92 10.31 -31.05
C ILE A 258 -22.16 10.27 -32.36
N SER A 259 -20.85 10.49 -32.30
CA SER A 259 -19.99 10.46 -33.49
C SER A 259 -19.64 9.02 -33.85
N GLY A 260 -19.86 8.65 -35.13
CA GLY A 260 -19.42 7.36 -35.68
C GLY A 260 -17.96 7.35 -36.14
N SER A 261 -17.28 8.52 -36.13
CA SER A 261 -15.87 8.66 -36.51
C SER A 261 -15.05 9.31 -35.40
N VAL A 262 -13.83 8.81 -35.21
CA VAL A 262 -12.89 9.28 -34.18
C VAL A 262 -12.43 10.71 -34.44
N ALA A 263 -12.26 11.10 -35.70
CA ALA A 263 -11.88 12.46 -36.07
C ALA A 263 -12.99 13.48 -35.71
N GLY A 264 -14.25 13.17 -36.00
CA GLY A 264 -15.38 14.03 -35.63
C GLY A 264 -15.54 14.18 -34.11
N PHE A 265 -15.35 13.08 -33.38
CA PHE A 265 -15.34 13.10 -31.92
C PHE A 265 -14.25 14.02 -31.35
N LEU A 266 -13.01 13.94 -31.84
CA LEU A 266 -11.90 14.75 -31.33
C LEU A 266 -12.00 16.23 -31.74
N SER A 267 -12.56 16.52 -32.91
CA SER A 267 -12.77 17.90 -33.36
C SER A 267 -13.80 18.63 -32.49
N ALA A 268 -14.84 17.94 -31.99
CA ALA A 268 -15.80 18.51 -31.05
C ALA A 268 -15.15 19.03 -29.75
N TYR A 269 -14.00 18.46 -29.37
CA TYR A 269 -13.21 18.88 -28.21
C TYR A 269 -12.00 19.76 -28.56
N GLY A 270 -11.83 20.14 -29.84
CA GLY A 270 -10.69 20.95 -30.31
C GLY A 270 -9.35 20.24 -30.25
N ILE A 271 -9.34 18.90 -30.29
CA ILE A 271 -8.14 18.04 -30.13
C ILE A 271 -7.90 17.14 -31.36
N GLU A 272 -8.34 17.60 -32.54
CA GLU A 272 -8.19 16.90 -33.82
C GLU A 272 -6.75 16.53 -34.19
N ALA A 273 -5.76 17.32 -33.74
CA ALA A 273 -4.34 17.03 -33.91
C ALA A 273 -3.91 15.66 -33.33
N PHE A 274 -4.65 15.15 -32.34
CA PHE A 274 -4.41 13.84 -31.74
C PHE A 274 -5.03 12.68 -32.52
N SER A 275 -5.85 12.94 -33.56
CA SER A 275 -6.64 11.91 -34.25
C SER A 275 -5.83 10.72 -34.76
N PRO A 276 -4.66 10.88 -35.42
CA PRO A 276 -3.90 9.74 -35.91
C PRO A 276 -3.40 8.84 -34.77
N ARG A 277 -2.85 9.46 -33.71
CA ARG A 277 -2.33 8.75 -32.54
C ARG A 277 -3.44 8.13 -31.70
N PHE A 278 -4.57 8.83 -31.56
CA PHE A 278 -5.71 8.33 -30.81
C PHE A 278 -6.38 7.16 -31.52
N GLN A 279 -6.48 7.20 -32.85
CA GLN A 279 -6.95 6.07 -33.66
C GLN A 279 -6.00 4.87 -33.50
N GLU A 280 -4.69 5.08 -33.62
CA GLU A 280 -3.69 4.03 -33.41
C GLU A 280 -3.76 3.43 -32.00
N ALA A 281 -3.92 4.28 -30.98
CA ALA A 281 -4.09 3.89 -29.60
C ALA A 281 -5.38 3.08 -29.37
N LEU A 282 -6.49 3.46 -30.02
CA LEU A 282 -7.75 2.72 -30.01
C LEU A 282 -7.64 1.35 -30.68
N ASP A 283 -6.83 1.24 -31.75
CA ASP A 283 -6.62 -0.01 -32.48
C ASP A 283 -5.68 -0.94 -31.71
N ARG A 284 -4.67 -0.38 -31.02
CA ARG A 284 -3.74 -1.12 -30.16
C ARG A 284 -4.27 -1.39 -28.75
N LYS A 285 -5.47 -0.90 -28.42
CA LYS A 285 -6.07 -0.93 -27.06
C LYS A 285 -5.16 -0.33 -25.97
N ASN A 286 -4.30 0.62 -26.35
CA ASN A 286 -3.41 1.32 -25.42
C ASN A 286 -3.62 2.82 -25.56
N LEU A 287 -4.50 3.36 -24.73
CA LEU A 287 -4.84 4.77 -24.70
C LEU A 287 -4.03 5.56 -23.67
N THR A 288 -3.27 4.90 -22.80
CA THR A 288 -2.66 5.51 -21.61
C THR A 288 -1.73 6.68 -21.97
N ALA A 289 -0.82 6.46 -22.94
CA ALA A 289 0.13 7.48 -23.36
C ALA A 289 -0.57 8.69 -24.02
N VAL A 290 -1.56 8.44 -24.87
CA VAL A 290 -2.28 9.50 -25.59
C VAL A 290 -3.22 10.27 -24.64
N GLN A 291 -3.87 9.58 -23.70
CA GLN A 291 -4.70 10.20 -22.68
C GLN A 291 -3.89 11.13 -21.77
N ALA A 292 -2.70 10.69 -21.33
CA ALA A 292 -1.81 11.52 -20.52
C ALA A 292 -1.36 12.76 -21.30
N GLU A 293 -0.96 12.61 -22.56
CA GLU A 293 -0.56 13.75 -23.40
C GLU A 293 -1.72 14.73 -23.64
N ILE A 294 -2.93 14.24 -23.90
CA ILE A 294 -4.13 15.09 -24.05
C ILE A 294 -4.41 15.83 -22.74
N PHE A 295 -4.37 15.15 -21.60
CA PHE A 295 -4.62 15.76 -20.29
C PHE A 295 -3.58 16.83 -19.96
N ASP A 296 -2.29 16.56 -20.18
CA ASP A 296 -1.22 17.51 -19.89
C ASP A 296 -1.32 18.79 -20.74
N ARG A 297 -1.78 18.67 -22.00
CA ARG A 297 -1.89 19.83 -22.91
C ARG A 297 -3.21 20.59 -22.79
N THR A 298 -4.31 19.91 -22.46
CA THR A 298 -5.67 20.48 -22.56
C THR A 298 -6.44 20.49 -21.25
N GLY A 299 -5.99 19.69 -20.27
CA GLY A 299 -6.73 19.41 -19.05
C GLY A 299 -7.96 18.51 -19.24
N LEU A 300 -8.21 18.01 -20.46
CA LEU A 300 -9.30 17.09 -20.75
C LEU A 300 -8.91 15.67 -20.38
N ARG A 301 -9.76 15.01 -19.60
CA ARG A 301 -9.61 13.61 -19.23
C ARG A 301 -10.61 12.76 -20.02
N LEU A 302 -10.13 11.66 -20.60
CA LEU A 302 -11.00 10.70 -21.26
C LEU A 302 -11.74 9.89 -20.20
N ILE A 303 -13.06 9.82 -20.31
CA ILE A 303 -13.96 9.03 -19.46
C ILE A 303 -14.53 7.89 -20.30
N ARG A 304 -14.57 6.70 -19.73
CA ARG A 304 -15.14 5.51 -20.37
C ARG A 304 -16.33 5.02 -19.58
N LEU A 305 -17.47 4.84 -20.24
CA LEU A 305 -18.70 4.36 -19.63
C LEU A 305 -19.22 3.13 -20.37
N SER A 306 -19.72 2.17 -19.58
CA SER A 306 -20.40 0.96 -20.08
C SER A 306 -21.90 1.20 -20.33
N ALA A 307 -22.47 2.22 -19.68
CA ALA A 307 -23.85 2.66 -19.83
C ALA A 307 -23.87 4.19 -19.83
N LEU A 308 -24.72 4.78 -20.67
CA LEU A 308 -24.84 6.23 -20.81
C LEU A 308 -26.14 6.72 -20.15
N PRO A 309 -26.08 7.48 -19.04
CA PRO A 309 -27.25 8.16 -18.50
C PRO A 309 -27.82 9.21 -19.47
N ASP A 310 -29.15 9.33 -19.52
CA ASP A 310 -29.87 10.24 -20.44
C ASP A 310 -29.45 11.72 -20.32
N SER A 311 -29.04 12.13 -19.12
CA SER A 311 -28.57 13.49 -18.82
C SER A 311 -27.21 13.81 -19.45
N ILE A 312 -26.37 12.79 -19.68
CA ILE A 312 -25.01 12.93 -20.21
C ILE A 312 -25.03 12.96 -21.73
N GLY A 313 -25.87 12.13 -22.36
CA GLY A 313 -26.02 12.06 -23.83
C GLY A 313 -26.47 13.37 -24.50
N LYS A 314 -26.97 14.35 -23.72
CA LYS A 314 -27.36 15.68 -24.19
C LYS A 314 -26.31 16.77 -23.92
N LYS A 315 -25.37 16.53 -23.02
CA LYS A 315 -24.41 17.53 -22.52
C LYS A 315 -23.01 17.38 -23.16
N PHE A 316 -22.67 16.19 -23.65
CA PHE A 316 -21.33 15.87 -24.15
C PHE A 316 -21.37 15.22 -25.53
N ASP A 317 -20.33 15.43 -26.32
CA ASP A 317 -20.10 14.70 -27.56
C ASP A 317 -19.48 13.34 -27.25
N ILE A 318 -20.11 12.27 -27.75
CA ILE A 318 -19.77 10.91 -27.33
C ILE A 318 -19.35 10.09 -28.54
N LEU A 319 -18.32 9.27 -28.35
CA LEU A 319 -17.94 8.23 -29.29
C LEU A 319 -18.46 6.88 -28.77
N SER A 320 -19.37 6.27 -29.52
CA SER A 320 -19.92 4.93 -29.21
C SER A 320 -19.21 3.89 -30.05
N ARG A 321 -18.66 2.85 -29.42
CA ARG A 321 -17.99 1.73 -30.09
C ARG A 321 -18.43 0.41 -29.49
N ILE A 322 -18.48 -0.64 -30.31
CA ILE A 322 -18.61 -2.01 -29.81
C ILE A 322 -17.19 -2.52 -29.52
N ASP A 323 -16.92 -2.85 -28.26
CA ASP A 323 -15.70 -3.55 -27.91
C ASP A 323 -15.77 -4.97 -28.50
N ARG A 324 -14.77 -5.31 -29.32
CA ARG A 324 -14.73 -6.57 -30.06
C ARG A 324 -14.60 -7.79 -29.15
N ASP A 325 -14.01 -7.62 -27.97
CA ASP A 325 -13.75 -8.75 -27.05
C ASP A 325 -14.97 -9.02 -26.16
N SER A 326 -15.59 -7.96 -25.63
CA SER A 326 -16.76 -8.11 -24.74
C SER A 326 -18.11 -8.10 -25.48
N GLN A 327 -18.14 -7.72 -26.76
CA GLN A 327 -19.36 -7.47 -27.54
C GLN A 327 -20.31 -6.44 -26.89
N LYS A 328 -19.78 -5.61 -25.99
CA LYS A 328 -20.52 -4.56 -25.29
C LYS A 328 -20.23 -3.19 -25.91
N THR A 329 -21.21 -2.31 -25.81
CA THR A 329 -21.03 -0.92 -26.24
C THR A 329 -20.26 -0.16 -25.18
N GLU A 330 -19.18 0.50 -25.58
CA GLU A 330 -18.38 1.42 -24.78
C GLU A 330 -18.62 2.84 -25.29
N TYR A 331 -18.84 3.77 -24.35
CA TYR A 331 -19.02 5.18 -24.61
C TYR A 331 -17.80 5.96 -24.11
N LEU A 332 -17.20 6.73 -25.00
CA LEU A 332 -16.02 7.55 -24.74
C LEU A 332 -16.40 9.02 -24.82
N LEU A 333 -15.97 9.81 -23.84
CA LEU A 333 -16.13 11.26 -23.83
C LEU A 333 -14.95 11.95 -23.15
N PHE A 334 -14.74 13.23 -23.43
CA PHE A 334 -13.77 14.03 -22.70
C PHE A 334 -14.46 14.97 -21.71
N TRP A 335 -13.86 15.09 -20.52
CA TRP A 335 -14.33 15.95 -19.46
C TRP A 335 -13.16 16.64 -18.75
N LYS A 336 -13.34 17.91 -18.37
CA LYS A 336 -12.38 18.65 -17.56
C LYS A 336 -12.71 18.46 -16.08
N PRO A 337 -11.88 17.74 -15.30
CA PRO A 337 -12.23 17.40 -13.93
C PRO A 337 -12.28 18.64 -13.03
N SER A 338 -13.41 18.83 -12.34
CA SER A 338 -13.58 19.86 -11.30
C SER A 338 -12.96 19.45 -9.96
N LEU A 339 -12.82 18.14 -9.73
CA LEU A 339 -12.26 17.54 -8.54
C LEU A 339 -11.28 16.42 -8.93
N THR A 340 -10.07 16.45 -8.37
CA THR A 340 -9.07 15.39 -8.58
C THR A 340 -8.67 14.81 -7.24
N ILE A 341 -8.88 13.51 -7.05
CA ILE A 341 -8.56 12.81 -5.81
C ILE A 341 -7.37 11.88 -6.07
N THR A 342 -6.21 12.23 -5.51
CA THR A 342 -4.98 11.44 -5.65
C THR A 342 -4.70 10.57 -4.43
N LYS A 343 -5.27 10.92 -3.27
CA LYS A 343 -5.10 10.22 -2.00
C LYS A 343 -6.47 9.87 -1.42
N PHE A 344 -6.71 8.58 -1.23
CA PHE A 344 -7.96 8.09 -0.64
C PHE A 344 -7.71 6.81 0.15
N TYR A 345 -7.34 6.96 1.42
CA TYR A 345 -7.09 5.85 2.35
C TYR A 345 -7.59 6.21 3.74
N SER A 346 -7.94 5.21 4.55
CA SER A 346 -8.56 5.42 5.86
C SER A 346 -7.76 6.40 6.73
N GLY A 347 -8.44 7.42 7.25
CA GLY A 347 -7.85 8.45 8.11
C GLY A 347 -7.15 9.59 7.35
N TYR A 348 -7.02 9.51 6.03
CA TYR A 348 -6.56 10.65 5.23
C TYR A 348 -7.53 11.82 5.36
N LYS A 349 -7.00 13.05 5.48
CA LYS A 349 -7.79 14.28 5.54
C LYS A 349 -7.38 15.23 4.41
N GLY A 350 -8.36 15.75 3.68
CA GLY A 350 -8.13 16.65 2.56
C GLY A 350 -9.33 17.55 2.24
N GLU A 351 -9.07 18.67 1.57
CA GLU A 351 -10.13 19.56 1.08
C GLU A 351 -10.90 18.88 -0.07
N GLU A 352 -10.19 18.14 -0.92
CA GLU A 352 -10.75 17.32 -1.98
C GLU A 352 -11.71 16.25 -1.44
N ILE A 353 -11.46 15.74 -0.23
CA ILE A 353 -12.34 14.79 0.45
C ILE A 353 -13.58 15.51 0.98
N SER A 354 -13.42 16.73 1.49
CA SER A 354 -14.55 17.56 1.94
C SER A 354 -15.47 17.91 0.77
N GLU A 355 -14.91 18.15 -0.42
CA GLU A 355 -15.68 18.36 -1.65
C GLU A 355 -16.42 17.09 -2.07
N LEU A 356 -15.74 15.94 -2.07
CA LEU A 356 -16.37 14.65 -2.37
C LEU A 356 -17.53 14.34 -1.41
N GLN A 357 -17.35 14.55 -0.10
CA GLN A 357 -18.41 14.40 0.89
C GLN A 357 -19.59 15.32 0.60
N ARG A 358 -19.34 16.57 0.17
CA ARG A 358 -20.40 17.51 -0.23
C ARG A 358 -21.16 17.05 -1.46
N ILE A 359 -20.46 16.53 -2.47
CA ILE A 359 -21.08 15.99 -3.68
C ILE A 359 -21.95 14.78 -3.32
N LEU A 360 -21.42 13.84 -2.54
CA LEU A 360 -22.17 12.66 -2.08
C LEU A 360 -23.37 13.03 -1.20
N TYR A 361 -23.24 14.07 -0.37
CA TYR A 361 -24.33 14.58 0.46
C TYR A 361 -25.46 15.15 -0.39
N ARG A 362 -25.13 15.97 -1.41
CA ARG A 362 -26.13 16.50 -2.36
C ARG A 362 -26.80 15.41 -3.19
N ALA A 363 -26.07 14.35 -3.49
CA ALA A 363 -26.57 13.14 -4.13
C ALA A 363 -27.46 12.27 -3.22
N GLY A 364 -27.61 12.60 -1.93
CA GLY A 364 -28.38 11.80 -0.98
C GLY A 364 -27.72 10.48 -0.57
N LEU A 365 -26.43 10.31 -0.88
CA LEU A 365 -25.66 9.08 -0.65
C LEU A 365 -24.75 9.16 0.58
N TYR A 366 -24.68 10.32 1.21
CA TYR A 366 -23.85 10.55 2.40
C TYR A 366 -24.63 11.37 3.42
N ASP A 367 -24.84 10.82 4.61
CA ASP A 367 -25.67 11.38 5.69
C ASP A 367 -24.86 11.76 6.94
N TYR A 368 -23.53 11.81 6.81
CA TYR A 368 -22.60 12.07 7.91
C TYR A 368 -21.95 13.45 7.83
N ASN A 369 -21.17 13.79 8.86
CA ASN A 369 -20.47 15.06 8.94
C ASN A 369 -19.43 15.21 7.82
N ILE A 370 -19.45 16.37 7.15
CA ILE A 370 -18.41 16.77 6.20
C ILE A 370 -17.20 17.27 7.00
N ASP A 371 -16.28 16.36 7.31
CA ASP A 371 -15.07 16.61 8.11
C ASP A 371 -13.79 16.56 7.28
N GLY A 372 -13.90 16.21 6.00
CA GLY A 372 -12.80 16.02 5.07
C GLY A 372 -11.99 14.76 5.32
N ILE A 373 -12.46 13.83 6.16
CA ILE A 373 -11.74 12.62 6.55
C ILE A 373 -12.30 11.41 5.80
N VAL A 374 -11.39 10.59 5.26
CA VAL A 374 -11.73 9.32 4.65
C VAL A 374 -12.04 8.29 5.74
N GLY A 375 -13.32 8.12 6.03
CA GLY A 375 -13.86 7.09 6.93
C GLY A 375 -14.55 5.93 6.20
N GLN A 376 -15.05 4.96 6.98
CA GLN A 376 -15.79 3.80 6.44
C GLN A 376 -17.07 4.21 5.70
N ILE A 377 -17.75 5.27 6.15
CA ILE A 377 -19.03 5.72 5.59
C ILE A 377 -18.84 6.25 4.16
N ILE A 378 -17.86 7.13 3.94
CA ILE A 378 -17.60 7.69 2.60
C ILE A 378 -17.12 6.60 1.64
N MET A 379 -16.24 5.69 2.09
CA MET A 379 -15.79 4.54 1.30
C MET A 379 -16.97 3.64 0.87
N LYS A 380 -17.89 3.37 1.79
CA LYS A 380 -19.11 2.63 1.49
C LYS A 380 -19.99 3.40 0.49
N SER A 381 -20.20 4.70 0.70
CA SER A 381 -21.04 5.55 -0.14
C SER A 381 -20.54 5.60 -1.59
N VAL A 382 -19.22 5.74 -1.78
CA VAL A 382 -18.56 5.68 -3.10
C VAL A 382 -18.78 4.32 -3.75
N LYS A 383 -18.60 3.22 -2.98
CA LYS A 383 -18.79 1.87 -3.50
C LYS A 383 -20.25 1.60 -3.89
N ASP A 384 -21.20 2.03 -3.08
CA ASP A 384 -22.63 1.85 -3.33
C ASP A 384 -23.04 2.64 -4.60
N PHE A 385 -22.52 3.86 -4.77
CA PHE A 385 -22.70 4.65 -5.99
C PHE A 385 -22.16 3.94 -7.24
N GLN A 386 -20.95 3.38 -7.17
CA GLN A 386 -20.34 2.65 -8.27
C GLN A 386 -21.22 1.47 -8.71
N ILE A 387 -21.73 0.70 -7.75
CA ILE A 387 -22.62 -0.43 -8.01
C ILE A 387 -23.90 0.04 -8.70
N GLN A 388 -24.51 1.12 -8.19
CA GLN A 388 -25.75 1.68 -8.75
C GLN A 388 -25.59 2.19 -10.19
N ASN A 389 -24.41 2.70 -10.55
CA ASN A 389 -24.14 3.27 -11.87
C ASN A 389 -23.35 2.33 -12.79
N HIS A 390 -23.33 1.02 -12.50
CA HIS A 390 -22.65 0.00 -13.30
C HIS A 390 -21.15 0.25 -13.53
N LEU A 391 -20.50 0.91 -12.57
CA LEU A 391 -19.04 1.06 -12.50
C LEU A 391 -18.42 -0.12 -11.74
N GLN A 392 -17.09 -0.25 -11.85
CA GLN A 392 -16.34 -1.20 -11.02
C GLN A 392 -16.40 -0.76 -9.56
N ALA A 393 -16.86 -1.64 -8.67
CA ALA A 393 -17.04 -1.35 -7.24
C ALA A 393 -15.72 -1.34 -6.44
N THR A 394 -14.79 -0.48 -6.85
CA THR A 394 -13.45 -0.33 -6.25
C THR A 394 -13.51 0.27 -4.85
N GLY A 395 -14.55 1.06 -4.55
CA GLY A 395 -14.67 1.88 -3.33
C GLY A 395 -13.69 3.07 -3.31
N PHE A 396 -12.93 3.27 -4.38
CA PHE A 396 -12.08 4.42 -4.61
C PHE A 396 -12.79 5.36 -5.59
N PRO A 397 -12.80 6.69 -5.37
CA PRO A 397 -13.44 7.64 -6.28
C PRO A 397 -12.60 7.82 -7.55
N ASP A 398 -12.66 6.84 -8.45
CA ASP A 398 -12.00 6.87 -9.75
C ASP A 398 -12.56 8.00 -10.66
N PRO A 399 -11.85 8.36 -11.74
CA PRO A 399 -12.25 9.49 -12.57
C PRO A 399 -13.67 9.38 -13.14
N GLU A 400 -14.10 8.18 -13.50
CA GLU A 400 -15.45 7.85 -13.95
C GLU A 400 -16.48 8.09 -12.85
N THR A 401 -16.18 7.66 -11.63
CA THR A 401 -17.02 7.90 -10.44
C THR A 401 -17.16 9.40 -10.17
N VAL A 402 -16.06 10.14 -10.14
CA VAL A 402 -16.08 11.59 -9.89
C VAL A 402 -16.81 12.33 -11.01
N PHE A 403 -16.61 11.91 -12.27
CA PHE A 403 -17.34 12.46 -13.41
C PHE A 403 -18.85 12.29 -13.25
N LEU A 404 -19.32 11.07 -12.98
CA LEU A 404 -20.75 10.79 -12.85
C LEU A 404 -21.35 11.50 -11.64
N LEU A 405 -20.65 11.53 -10.49
CA LEU A 405 -21.07 12.27 -9.31
C LEU A 405 -21.21 13.78 -9.56
N ALA A 406 -20.34 14.36 -10.39
CA ALA A 406 -20.35 15.80 -10.68
C ALA A 406 -21.37 16.21 -11.76
N ASN A 407 -21.79 15.30 -12.64
CA ASN A 407 -22.56 15.65 -13.85
C ASN A 407 -23.93 14.96 -13.97
N THR A 408 -24.25 14.05 -13.05
CA THR A 408 -25.57 13.40 -13.01
C THR A 408 -26.50 14.20 -12.10
N ASP A 409 -27.58 14.71 -12.67
CA ASP A 409 -28.67 15.32 -11.91
C ASP A 409 -29.41 14.18 -11.16
N MET A 410 -29.08 13.97 -9.88
CA MET A 410 -29.76 12.99 -9.05
C MET A 410 -31.11 13.57 -8.59
N GLN A 411 -32.20 12.95 -9.02
CA GLN A 411 -33.58 13.33 -8.68
C GLN A 411 -33.98 12.91 -7.27
#